data_AF-A0A9D6T8C3-F1
#
_entry.id   AF-A0A9D6T8C3-F1
#
_cell.length_a   1.000
_cell.length_b   1.000
_cell.length_c   1.000
_cell.angle_alpha   90.00
_cell.angle_beta   90.00
_cell.angle_gamma   90.00
#
_symmetry.space_group_name_H-M   'P 1'
#
loop_
_entity.id
_entity.type
_entity.pdbx_description
1 polymer ?
#
loop_
_entity_poly.entity_id
_entity_poly.type
_entity_poly.pdbx_seq_one_letter_code
_entity_poly.pdbx_strand_id
1 'polypeptide(L)'
;MDRFGLDLWGPNQHSAPIMKKGVVMQPYSRVVMISALAVAVNACTHTMNVRNLNQYVKHANSPRKLIVSLEDGSRGSEQKYFSFVHEALATHPDVSRVMMAGEAQPDAVPDVVVKVTPQAKYNGSGWNYLITFPGFALFAHAWNGYVYSADLVTEVEVSTPGSPEVARSNITTTYNMRHCDFERGAWTSSGWYTPGWGGLNLIIGFFMVNYDEDSTPAFQKEIRSAYGQFIANSIIETASARLEARGSSTGEPAICATFDPWGREFRLGCG
;
A
#
# COMPACT_ATOMS: atom_id res chain seq x y z
N MET A 1 10.69 37.81 -81.48
CA MET A 1 11.63 38.85 -81.03
C MET A 1 12.23 38.36 -79.73
N ASP A 2 13.49 38.02 -79.52
CA ASP A 2 14.70 37.72 -80.30
C ASP A 2 15.57 37.01 -79.25
N ARG A 3 16.05 35.77 -79.45
CA ARG A 3 17.35 35.38 -80.02
C ARG A 3 18.60 36.08 -79.46
N PHE A 4 19.65 35.26 -79.36
CA PHE A 4 21.07 35.48 -78.99
C PHE A 4 21.41 35.24 -77.51
N GLY A 5 22.21 34.24 -77.09
CA GLY A 5 23.07 33.29 -77.80
C GLY A 5 24.54 33.44 -77.36
N LEU A 6 25.23 32.30 -77.27
CA LEU A 6 26.68 32.05 -77.18
C LEU A 6 27.30 31.74 -75.80
N ASP A 7 27.27 30.44 -75.51
CA ASP A 7 28.45 29.56 -75.37
C ASP A 7 29.82 30.19 -75.10
N LEU A 8 30.42 29.79 -73.97
CA LEU A 8 31.86 29.53 -73.90
C LEU A 8 32.11 28.20 -73.18
N TRP A 9 32.44 27.20 -74.00
CA TRP A 9 33.16 25.99 -73.66
C TRP A 9 34.52 26.29 -73.04
N GLY A 10 34.94 25.48 -72.06
CA GLY A 10 36.31 25.38 -71.57
C GLY A 10 36.55 24.05 -70.83
N PRO A 11 37.66 23.34 -71.07
CA PRO A 11 37.74 21.88 -70.94
C PRO A 11 38.19 21.37 -69.57
N ASN A 12 37.77 20.12 -69.31
CA ASN A 12 38.32 19.12 -68.39
C ASN A 12 39.67 19.46 -67.73
N GLN A 13 39.69 19.48 -66.39
CA GLN A 13 40.83 18.96 -65.62
C GLN A 13 40.37 18.06 -64.47
N HIS A 14 40.96 16.88 -64.51
CA HIS A 14 40.87 15.77 -63.58
C HIS A 14 41.36 16.10 -62.16
N SER A 15 41.06 15.15 -61.25
CA SER A 15 41.64 14.86 -59.93
C SER A 15 40.93 15.51 -58.73
N ALA A 16 40.45 14.78 -57.71
CA ALA A 16 40.52 13.37 -57.37
C ALA A 16 39.25 12.99 -56.56
N PRO A 17 38.77 11.73 -56.58
CA PRO A 17 37.74 11.30 -55.65
C PRO A 17 38.32 11.37 -54.24
N ILE A 18 37.81 12.29 -53.42
CA ILE A 18 37.98 12.23 -51.97
C ILE A 18 37.33 10.91 -51.55
N MET A 19 38.14 9.87 -51.38
CA MET A 19 37.73 8.63 -50.72
C MET A 19 37.28 9.04 -49.31
N LYS A 20 35.97 9.30 -49.17
CA LYS A 20 35.30 9.24 -47.87
C LYS A 20 35.54 7.83 -47.39
N LYS A 21 36.53 7.65 -46.50
CA LYS A 21 36.67 6.43 -45.70
C LYS A 21 35.32 6.24 -45.03
N GLY A 22 34.49 5.37 -45.61
CA GLY A 22 33.27 4.93 -45.00
C GLY A 22 33.69 4.31 -43.69
N VAL A 23 33.50 5.04 -42.59
CA VAL A 23 33.61 4.47 -41.26
C VAL A 23 32.45 3.50 -41.20
N VAL A 24 32.72 2.24 -41.56
CA VAL A 24 31.82 1.12 -41.35
C VAL A 24 31.72 1.01 -39.83
N MET A 25 30.71 1.68 -39.29
CA MET A 25 30.40 1.66 -37.87
C MET A 25 30.15 0.21 -37.49
N GLN A 26 31.10 -0.41 -36.79
CA GLN A 26 31.07 -1.84 -36.47
C GLN A 26 29.76 -2.18 -35.75
N PRO A 27 29.09 -3.28 -36.10
CA PRO A 27 27.79 -3.67 -35.55
C PRO A 27 27.81 -3.78 -34.01
N TYR A 28 28.97 -4.05 -33.41
CA TYR A 28 29.18 -4.10 -31.96
C TYR A 28 28.89 -2.78 -31.24
N SER A 29 29.14 -1.62 -31.87
CA SER A 29 28.87 -0.31 -31.25
C SER A 29 27.37 -0.07 -31.03
N ARG A 30 26.52 -0.56 -31.95
CA ARG A 30 25.06 -0.44 -31.82
C ARG A 30 24.51 -1.37 -30.74
N VAL A 31 25.01 -2.60 -30.66
CA VAL A 31 24.58 -3.56 -29.64
C VAL A 31 24.94 -3.07 -28.23
N VAL A 32 26.17 -2.57 -28.02
CA VAL A 32 26.58 -2.02 -26.71
C VAL A 32 25.75 -0.79 -26.34
N MET A 33 25.46 0.11 -27.29
CA MET A 33 24.64 1.29 -27.05
C MET A 33 23.18 0.92 -26.71
N ILE A 34 22.59 -0.04 -27.42
CA ILE A 34 21.22 -0.53 -27.15
C ILE A 34 21.16 -1.23 -25.78
N SER A 35 22.15 -2.07 -25.45
CA SER A 35 22.21 -2.74 -24.15
C SER A 35 22.40 -1.74 -23.00
N ALA A 36 23.28 -0.74 -23.16
CA ALA A 36 23.48 0.30 -22.17
C ALA A 36 22.20 1.14 -21.96
N LEU A 37 21.49 1.47 -23.05
CA LEU A 37 20.21 2.16 -22.97
C LEU A 37 19.14 1.31 -22.29
N ALA A 38 19.05 0.01 -22.61
CA ALA A 38 18.11 -0.90 -21.98
C ALA A 38 18.37 -1.06 -20.48
N VAL A 39 19.64 -1.15 -20.06
CA VAL A 39 20.01 -1.19 -18.64
C VAL A 39 19.68 0.13 -17.95
N ALA A 40 19.96 1.28 -18.59
CA ALA A 40 19.64 2.59 -18.03
C ALA A 40 18.13 2.82 -17.85
N VAL A 41 17.30 2.34 -18.79
CA VAL A 41 15.83 2.48 -18.69
C VAL A 41 15.24 1.56 -17.62
N ASN A 42 15.77 0.34 -17.44
CA ASN A 42 15.25 -0.60 -16.43
C ASN A 42 15.79 -0.35 -15.01
N ALA A 43 16.92 0.35 -14.83
CA ALA A 43 17.51 0.61 -13.52
C ALA A 43 16.79 1.70 -12.71
N CYS A 44 15.86 2.45 -13.32
CA CYS A 44 15.18 3.57 -12.66
C CYS A 44 13.80 3.22 -12.05
N THR A 45 13.30 2.00 -12.25
CA THR A 45 12.04 1.53 -11.65
C THR A 45 12.34 0.53 -10.55
N HIS A 46 12.20 0.92 -9.28
CA HIS A 46 12.13 -0.06 -8.20
C HIS A 46 10.70 -0.18 -7.68
N THR A 47 10.28 -1.43 -7.54
CA THR A 47 9.03 -1.77 -6.87
C THR A 47 9.06 -1.17 -5.48
N MET A 48 7.91 -0.67 -5.02
CA MET A 48 7.80 -0.13 -3.68
C MET A 48 8.26 -1.15 -2.64
N ASN A 49 9.11 -0.71 -1.71
CA ASN A 49 9.61 -1.54 -0.63
C ASN A 49 9.11 -0.99 0.70
N VAL A 50 8.27 -1.75 1.40
CA VAL A 50 7.79 -1.42 2.75
C VAL A 50 8.62 -2.19 3.77
N ARG A 51 9.44 -1.46 4.53
CA ARG A 51 10.57 -2.02 5.30
C ARG A 51 10.17 -2.77 6.56
N ASN A 52 8.99 -2.51 7.08
CA ASN A 52 8.54 -3.00 8.37
C ASN A 52 7.21 -3.75 8.31
N LEU A 53 6.90 -4.36 7.16
CA LEU A 53 5.72 -5.22 7.00
C LEU A 53 5.65 -6.33 8.05
N ASN A 54 6.81 -6.90 8.40
CA ASN A 54 6.93 -7.99 9.38
C ASN A 54 6.55 -7.59 10.81
N GLN A 55 6.43 -6.30 11.13
CA GLN A 55 5.97 -5.84 12.45
C GLN A 55 4.45 -6.00 12.62
N TYR A 56 3.72 -6.20 11.51
CA TYR A 56 2.27 -6.29 11.48
C TYR A 56 1.81 -7.74 11.25
N VAL A 57 2.40 -8.66 12.01
CA VAL A 57 1.99 -10.07 12.03
C VAL A 57 1.33 -10.34 13.36
N LYS A 58 0.07 -10.77 13.32
CA LYS A 58 -0.72 -11.14 14.48
C LYS A 58 -1.46 -12.43 14.17
N HIS A 59 -1.57 -13.29 15.17
CA HIS A 59 -2.36 -14.51 15.08
C HIS A 59 -3.44 -14.44 16.16
N ALA A 60 -4.68 -14.60 15.75
CA ALA A 60 -5.81 -14.75 16.66
C ALA A 60 -6.52 -16.06 16.31
N ASN A 61 -6.98 -16.75 17.35
CA ASN A 61 -7.83 -17.92 17.21
C ASN A 61 -9.13 -17.67 17.96
N SER A 62 -10.25 -18.12 17.40
CA SER A 62 -11.55 -18.14 18.07
C SER A 62 -11.92 -19.56 18.48
N PRO A 63 -12.55 -19.77 19.65
CA PRO A 63 -13.00 -21.10 20.07
C PRO A 63 -14.10 -21.69 19.15
N ARG A 64 -14.74 -20.87 18.32
CA ARG A 64 -15.75 -21.28 17.34
C ARG A 64 -15.69 -20.39 16.09
N LYS A 65 -16.25 -20.87 14.98
CA LYS A 65 -16.38 -20.03 13.79
C LYS A 65 -17.38 -18.91 14.01
N LEU A 66 -17.03 -17.70 13.59
CA LEU A 66 -17.81 -16.48 13.76
C LEU A 66 -18.53 -16.07 12.47
N ILE A 67 -19.78 -15.62 12.61
CA ILE A 67 -20.51 -14.87 11.58
C ILE A 67 -20.34 -13.38 11.88
N VAL A 68 -19.63 -12.66 11.00
CA VAL A 68 -19.29 -11.25 11.20
C VAL A 68 -20.12 -10.38 10.26
N SER A 69 -20.86 -9.42 10.79
CA SER A 69 -21.41 -8.32 10.01
C SER A 69 -20.43 -7.16 10.01
N LEU A 70 -20.06 -6.64 8.84
CA LEU A 70 -19.02 -5.63 8.68
C LEU A 70 -19.64 -4.33 8.14
N GLU A 71 -19.40 -3.22 8.84
CA GLU A 71 -19.83 -1.89 8.45
C GLU A 71 -18.62 -1.04 8.01
N ASP A 72 -18.74 -0.41 6.85
CA ASP A 72 -17.72 0.50 6.33
C ASP A 72 -17.89 1.90 6.93
N GLY A 73 -16.95 2.30 7.79
CA GLY A 73 -16.87 3.66 8.33
C GLY A 73 -15.91 4.58 7.54
N SER A 74 -15.27 4.09 6.49
CA SER A 74 -14.26 4.81 5.72
C SER A 74 -14.85 5.98 4.92
N ARG A 75 -13.96 6.89 4.48
CA ARG A 75 -14.29 8.03 3.63
C ARG A 75 -13.32 8.08 2.45
N GLY A 76 -13.76 8.51 1.29
CA GLY A 76 -12.88 8.81 0.15
C GLY A 76 -11.95 7.65 -0.25
N SER A 77 -10.64 7.89 -0.17
CA SER A 77 -9.61 6.96 -0.64
C SER A 77 -9.40 5.75 0.29
N GLU A 78 -9.89 5.85 1.52
CA GLU A 78 -9.68 4.90 2.61
C GLU A 78 -10.56 3.65 2.47
N GLN A 79 -11.55 3.66 1.58
CA GLN A 79 -12.37 2.49 1.21
C GLN A 79 -11.53 1.29 0.76
N LYS A 80 -10.36 1.54 0.16
CA LYS A 80 -9.45 0.45 -0.20
C LYS A 80 -8.93 -0.30 1.02
N TYR A 81 -8.61 0.39 2.11
CA TYR A 81 -8.18 -0.26 3.36
C TYR A 81 -9.28 -1.10 3.95
N PHE A 82 -10.52 -0.60 3.94
CA PHE A 82 -11.69 -1.37 4.34
C PHE A 82 -11.82 -2.67 3.53
N SER A 83 -11.65 -2.60 2.21
CA SER A 83 -11.72 -3.79 1.33
C SER A 83 -10.66 -4.85 1.68
N PHE A 84 -9.48 -4.44 2.15
CA PHE A 84 -8.43 -5.37 2.58
C PHE A 84 -8.83 -6.10 3.86
N VAL A 85 -9.47 -5.41 4.80
CA VAL A 85 -10.00 -6.01 6.03
C VAL A 85 -11.14 -6.97 5.72
N HIS A 86 -12.06 -6.58 4.83
CA HIS A 86 -13.15 -7.45 4.38
C HIS A 86 -12.62 -8.75 3.75
N GLU A 87 -11.68 -8.66 2.80
CA GLU A 87 -11.06 -9.83 2.17
C GLU A 87 -10.34 -10.72 3.18
N ALA A 88 -9.59 -10.13 4.11
CA ALA A 88 -8.87 -10.88 5.13
C ALA A 88 -9.82 -11.59 6.10
N LEU A 89 -10.92 -10.95 6.51
CA LEU A 89 -11.96 -11.59 7.32
C LEU A 89 -12.67 -12.70 6.54
N ALA A 90 -13.00 -12.48 5.27
CA ALA A 90 -13.69 -13.45 4.43
C ALA A 90 -12.87 -14.72 4.16
N THR A 91 -11.54 -14.61 4.25
CA THR A 91 -10.60 -15.74 4.08
C THR A 91 -10.05 -16.28 5.41
N HIS A 92 -10.46 -15.71 6.55
CA HIS A 92 -9.97 -16.11 7.86
C HIS A 92 -10.53 -17.49 8.28
N PRO A 93 -9.72 -18.42 8.80
CA PRO A 93 -10.17 -19.78 9.13
C PRO A 93 -11.29 -19.84 10.18
N ASP A 94 -11.29 -18.87 11.10
CA ASP A 94 -12.27 -18.76 12.19
C ASP A 94 -13.51 -17.93 11.84
N VAL A 95 -13.64 -17.49 10.59
CA VAL A 95 -14.83 -16.77 10.14
C VAL A 95 -15.60 -17.70 9.20
N SER A 96 -16.85 -18.02 9.55
CA SER A 96 -17.70 -18.84 8.68
C SER A 96 -18.30 -18.02 7.55
N ARG A 97 -18.67 -16.77 7.84
CA ARG A 97 -19.30 -15.85 6.88
C ARG A 97 -19.03 -14.40 7.29
N VAL A 98 -18.73 -13.57 6.29
CA VAL A 98 -18.75 -12.11 6.42
C VAL A 98 -19.98 -11.58 5.68
N MET A 99 -20.72 -10.66 6.29
CA MET A 99 -21.88 -10.00 5.70
C MET A 99 -21.63 -8.50 5.72
N MET A 100 -21.94 -7.79 4.64
CA MET A 100 -21.90 -6.33 4.67
C MET A 100 -23.12 -5.77 5.40
N ALA A 101 -22.95 -4.66 6.10
CA ALA A 101 -24.05 -3.95 6.74
C ALA A 101 -25.14 -3.62 5.72
N GLY A 102 -26.38 -4.00 6.01
CA GLY A 102 -27.52 -3.84 5.09
C GLY A 102 -27.78 -5.03 4.16
N GLU A 103 -26.88 -6.02 4.07
CA GLU A 103 -27.07 -7.26 3.31
C GLU A 103 -27.48 -8.46 4.19
N ALA A 104 -27.76 -8.22 5.47
CA ALA A 104 -28.14 -9.28 6.41
C ALA A 104 -29.42 -9.99 5.93
N GLN A 105 -29.31 -11.30 5.68
CA GLN A 105 -30.46 -12.13 5.40
C GLN A 105 -31.33 -12.24 6.66
N PRO A 106 -32.67 -12.32 6.54
CA PRO A 106 -33.57 -12.38 7.70
C PRO A 106 -33.23 -13.49 8.70
N ASP A 107 -32.66 -14.58 8.20
CA ASP A 107 -32.37 -15.79 8.98
C ASP A 107 -30.93 -15.85 9.52
N ALA A 108 -30.05 -14.91 9.12
CA ALA A 108 -28.64 -14.91 9.50
C ALA A 108 -28.37 -13.85 10.56
N VAL A 109 -28.49 -14.23 11.84
CA VAL A 109 -28.09 -13.37 12.96
C VAL A 109 -26.56 -13.40 13.09
N PRO A 110 -25.85 -12.26 12.92
CA PRO A 110 -24.40 -12.23 13.11
C PRO A 110 -24.03 -12.48 14.57
N ASP A 111 -22.87 -13.07 14.81
CA ASP A 111 -22.31 -13.16 16.16
C ASP A 111 -21.84 -11.80 16.66
N VAL A 112 -21.26 -11.00 15.75
CA VAL A 112 -20.76 -9.65 16.02
C VAL A 112 -21.01 -8.73 14.84
N VAL A 113 -21.27 -7.46 15.15
CA VAL A 113 -21.30 -6.36 14.17
C VAL A 113 -20.05 -5.51 14.40
N VAL A 114 -19.23 -5.39 13.36
CA VAL A 114 -17.93 -4.74 13.41
C VAL A 114 -17.94 -3.56 12.47
N LYS A 115 -17.70 -2.36 12.99
CA LYS A 115 -17.49 -1.17 12.17
C LYS A 115 -16.00 -0.86 12.09
N VAL A 116 -15.50 -0.65 10.87
CA VAL A 116 -14.09 -0.39 10.61
C VAL A 116 -13.95 0.98 9.96
N THR A 117 -13.20 1.87 10.62
CA THR A 117 -12.98 3.25 10.18
C THR A 117 -11.49 3.51 10.02
N PRO A 118 -10.91 3.16 8.85
CA PRO A 118 -9.51 3.44 8.56
C PRO A 118 -9.30 4.93 8.25
N GLN A 119 -8.20 5.48 8.76
CA GLN A 119 -7.72 6.84 8.48
C GLN A 119 -6.24 6.75 8.13
N ALA A 120 -5.86 7.31 6.97
CA ALA A 120 -4.49 7.26 6.48
C ALA A 120 -3.89 8.66 6.41
N LYS A 121 -2.68 8.82 6.94
CA LYS A 121 -1.87 10.01 6.78
C LYS A 121 -0.53 9.65 6.15
N TYR A 122 -0.24 10.26 5.02
CA TYR A 122 1.02 10.04 4.31
C TYR A 122 1.97 11.20 4.52
N ASN A 123 3.24 10.89 4.71
CA ASN A 123 4.27 11.91 4.93
C ASN A 123 5.49 11.62 4.03
N GLY A 124 6.06 12.70 3.51
CA GLY A 124 7.37 12.65 2.87
C GLY A 124 8.50 12.87 3.88
N SER A 125 9.73 12.70 3.41
CA SER A 125 10.92 12.84 4.26
C SER A 125 11.80 13.98 3.77
N GLY A 126 12.37 14.76 4.69
CA GLY A 126 13.45 15.71 4.38
C GLY A 126 14.66 15.04 3.71
N TRP A 127 14.87 13.74 3.91
CA TRP A 127 15.87 12.96 3.19
C TRP A 127 15.67 12.96 1.67
N ASN A 128 14.43 13.14 1.19
CA ASN A 128 14.12 13.23 -0.23
C ASN A 128 14.79 14.45 -0.88
N TYR A 129 15.02 15.53 -0.11
CA TYR A 129 15.82 16.65 -0.57
C TYR A 129 17.24 16.17 -0.88
N LEU A 130 17.92 15.51 0.06
CA LEU A 130 19.30 15.04 -0.12
C LEU A 130 19.45 13.98 -1.21
N ILE A 131 18.43 13.14 -1.38
CA ILE A 131 18.34 12.17 -2.48
C ILE A 131 18.23 12.88 -3.84
N THR A 132 17.49 13.98 -3.90
CA THR A 132 17.33 14.79 -5.13
C THR A 132 18.55 15.68 -5.38
N PHE A 133 19.00 16.41 -4.36
CA PHE A 133 20.14 17.31 -4.42
C PHE A 133 20.93 17.25 -3.09
N PRO A 134 22.24 16.93 -3.11
CA PRO A 134 23.07 16.68 -4.29
C PRO A 134 22.98 15.24 -4.82
N GLY A 135 22.10 14.40 -4.26
CA GLY A 135 22.06 12.96 -4.52
C GLY A 135 21.87 12.56 -5.98
N PHE A 136 21.29 13.40 -6.84
CA PHE A 136 21.20 13.12 -8.28
C PHE A 136 22.58 12.87 -8.93
N ALA A 137 23.64 13.53 -8.44
CA ALA A 137 24.99 13.36 -8.97
C ALA A 137 25.56 11.95 -8.70
N LEU A 138 25.02 11.28 -7.68
CA LEU A 138 25.37 9.91 -7.28
C LEU A 138 24.23 8.92 -7.58
N PHE A 139 23.24 9.32 -8.38
CA PHE A 139 22.05 8.52 -8.67
C PHE A 139 21.32 8.00 -7.41
N ALA A 140 21.32 8.76 -6.31
CA ALA A 140 20.76 8.36 -5.03
C ALA A 140 19.31 7.89 -5.10
N HIS A 141 18.50 8.49 -5.97
CA HIS A 141 17.11 8.07 -6.18
C HIS A 141 16.99 6.62 -6.69
N ALA A 142 17.94 6.17 -7.52
CA ALA A 142 17.91 4.85 -8.14
C ALA A 142 18.24 3.73 -7.14
N TRP A 143 19.28 3.89 -6.31
CA TRP A 143 19.69 2.84 -5.37
C TRP A 143 19.10 2.99 -3.98
N ASN A 144 18.84 4.21 -3.51
CA ASN A 144 18.23 4.42 -2.21
C ASN A 144 16.70 4.47 -2.30
N GLY A 145 16.14 5.13 -3.31
CA GLY A 145 14.71 5.44 -3.38
C GLY A 145 14.31 6.62 -2.51
N TYR A 146 13.19 7.27 -2.84
CA TYR A 146 12.56 8.26 -1.98
C TYR A 146 11.96 7.60 -0.76
N VAL A 147 12.06 8.27 0.38
CA VAL A 147 11.61 7.81 1.69
C VAL A 147 10.26 8.44 1.99
N TYR A 148 9.29 7.59 2.30
CA TYR A 148 7.95 8.02 2.72
C TYR A 148 7.53 7.23 3.96
N SER A 149 6.54 7.75 4.68
CA SER A 149 5.83 7.01 5.72
C SER A 149 4.32 7.13 5.56
N ALA A 150 3.61 6.10 6.01
CA ALA A 150 2.15 6.11 6.11
C ALA A 150 1.74 5.72 7.54
N ASP A 151 1.05 6.61 8.21
CA ASP A 151 0.42 6.37 9.50
C ASP A 151 -1.06 6.03 9.27
N LEU A 152 -1.42 4.81 9.61
CA LEU A 152 -2.76 4.25 9.46
C LEU A 152 -3.35 4.02 10.85
N VAL A 153 -4.36 4.81 11.20
CA VAL A 153 -5.15 4.65 12.42
C VAL A 153 -6.47 4.02 12.03
N THR A 154 -6.74 2.83 12.56
CA THR A 154 -7.96 2.08 12.29
C THR A 154 -8.78 2.00 13.58
N GLU A 155 -9.88 2.74 13.62
CA GLU A 155 -10.87 2.59 14.68
C GLU A 155 -11.74 1.37 14.35
N VAL A 156 -11.79 0.43 15.29
CA VAL A 156 -12.59 -0.78 15.21
C VAL A 156 -13.59 -0.75 16.36
N GLU A 157 -14.88 -0.78 16.01
CA GLU A 157 -15.97 -0.90 16.97
C GLU A 157 -16.59 -2.29 16.84
N VAL A 158 -16.55 -3.10 17.90
CA VAL A 158 -17.14 -4.44 17.95
C VAL A 158 -18.36 -4.40 18.88
N SER A 159 -19.52 -4.64 18.31
CA SER A 159 -20.79 -4.75 19.03
C SER A 159 -21.39 -6.15 18.88
N THR A 160 -22.18 -6.58 19.86
CA THR A 160 -22.83 -7.88 19.84
C THR A 160 -24.34 -7.66 19.74
N PRO A 161 -25.07 -8.35 18.86
CA PRO A 161 -26.51 -8.16 18.76
C PRO A 161 -27.24 -8.36 20.09
N GLY A 162 -28.12 -7.41 20.40
CA GLY A 162 -28.86 -7.36 21.66
C GLY A 162 -28.08 -6.84 22.87
N SER A 163 -26.81 -6.46 22.70
CA SER A 163 -26.02 -5.79 23.76
C SER A 163 -25.85 -4.30 23.43
N PRO A 164 -26.10 -3.38 24.37
CA PRO A 164 -25.81 -1.95 24.18
C PRO A 164 -24.31 -1.65 24.26
N GLU A 165 -23.50 -2.59 24.70
CA GLU A 165 -22.06 -2.39 24.86
C GLU A 165 -21.30 -2.53 23.55
N VAL A 166 -20.41 -1.57 23.31
CA VAL A 166 -19.52 -1.52 22.15
C VAL A 166 -18.08 -1.52 22.65
N ALA A 167 -17.28 -2.51 22.25
CA ALA A 167 -15.84 -2.43 22.46
C ALA A 167 -15.23 -1.59 21.34
N ARG A 168 -14.39 -0.63 21.72
CA ARG A 168 -13.66 0.22 20.77
C ARG A 168 -12.18 -0.02 20.93
N SER A 169 -11.48 -0.17 19.81
CA SER A 169 -10.03 -0.23 19.78
C SER A 169 -9.50 0.64 18.66
N ASN A 170 -8.50 1.46 18.98
CA ASN A 170 -7.74 2.23 18.00
C ASN A 170 -6.44 1.52 17.70
N ILE A 171 -6.32 0.99 16.49
CA ILE A 171 -5.15 0.23 16.05
C ILE A 171 -4.30 1.14 15.17
N THR A 172 -3.11 1.48 15.65
CA THR A 172 -2.16 2.33 14.91
C THR A 172 -1.10 1.47 14.25
N THR A 173 -0.88 1.69 12.95
CA THR A 173 0.17 1.06 12.15
C THR A 173 0.94 2.15 11.40
N THR A 174 2.27 2.05 11.36
CA THR A 174 3.15 3.06 10.75
C THR A 174 4.09 2.36 9.78
N TYR A 175 3.87 2.54 8.48
CA TYR A 175 4.67 1.89 7.45
C TYR A 175 5.77 2.83 6.97
N ASN A 176 7.00 2.31 6.92
CA ASN A 176 8.15 3.00 6.35
C ASN A 176 8.43 2.44 4.96
N MET A 177 8.31 3.27 3.94
CA MET A 177 8.39 2.81 2.56
C MET A 177 9.48 3.54 1.78
N ARG A 178 9.99 2.84 0.76
CA ARG A 178 10.88 3.41 -0.24
C ARG A 178 10.33 3.18 -1.63
N HIS A 179 10.37 4.22 -2.46
CA HIS A 179 9.83 4.14 -3.81
C HIS A 179 10.52 5.12 -4.78
N CYS A 180 10.67 4.72 -6.03
CA CYS A 180 11.09 5.58 -7.14
C CYS A 180 10.44 5.03 -8.40
N ASP A 181 9.64 5.88 -9.02
CA ASP A 181 9.11 5.63 -10.36
C ASP A 181 10.01 6.32 -11.41
N PHE A 182 10.03 5.77 -12.61
CA PHE A 182 10.78 6.27 -13.76
C PHE A 182 10.50 7.75 -14.03
N GLU A 183 9.23 8.18 -13.95
CA GLU A 183 8.87 9.59 -14.18
C GLU A 183 9.66 10.52 -13.24
N ARG A 184 9.76 10.17 -11.96
CA ARG A 184 10.53 10.94 -10.97
C ARG A 184 12.03 10.78 -11.14
N GLY A 185 12.48 9.57 -11.46
CA GLY A 185 13.89 9.31 -11.79
C GLY A 185 14.34 10.16 -12.98
N ALA A 186 13.49 10.32 -14.00
CA ALA A 186 13.75 11.12 -15.18
C ALA A 186 13.80 12.61 -14.84
N TRP A 187 12.82 13.14 -14.10
CA TRP A 187 12.83 14.54 -13.67
C TRP A 187 14.03 14.89 -12.80
N THR A 188 14.41 13.99 -11.89
CA THR A 188 15.53 14.24 -10.97
C THR A 188 16.90 13.95 -11.59
N SER A 189 16.96 13.06 -12.58
CA SER A 189 18.14 12.87 -13.42
C SER A 189 18.31 13.97 -14.47
N SER A 190 17.24 14.71 -14.79
CA SER A 190 17.29 15.81 -15.76
C SER A 190 18.28 16.91 -15.36
N GLY A 191 18.65 17.01 -14.07
CA GLY A 191 19.68 17.95 -13.60
C GLY A 191 21.02 17.85 -14.31
N TRP A 192 21.37 16.68 -14.87
CA TRP A 192 22.55 16.49 -15.73
C TRP A 192 22.41 17.14 -17.10
N TYR A 193 21.19 17.30 -17.58
CA TYR A 193 20.86 17.75 -18.94
C TYR A 193 20.23 19.15 -18.98
N THR A 194 19.77 19.68 -17.84
CA THR A 194 19.18 21.02 -17.74
C THR A 194 20.25 22.08 -17.51
N PRO A 195 20.09 23.30 -18.07
CA PRO A 195 21.02 24.41 -17.83
C PRO A 195 21.22 24.66 -16.33
N GLY A 196 22.48 24.78 -15.90
CA GLY A 196 22.82 25.05 -14.49
C GLY A 196 23.28 23.84 -13.67
N TRP A 197 23.66 22.71 -14.29
CA TRP A 197 24.40 21.61 -13.62
C TRP A 197 23.76 21.16 -12.28
N GLY A 198 22.45 20.91 -12.28
CA GLY A 198 21.71 20.53 -11.07
C GLY A 198 21.03 21.67 -10.30
N GLY A 199 21.12 22.92 -10.75
CA GLY A 199 20.36 24.04 -10.17
C GLY A 199 18.85 23.79 -10.14
N LEU A 200 18.30 23.13 -11.18
CA LEU A 200 16.90 22.70 -11.18
C LEU A 200 16.60 21.68 -10.06
N ASN A 201 17.52 20.75 -9.79
CA ASN A 201 17.36 19.77 -8.72
C ASN A 201 17.36 20.38 -7.32
N LEU A 202 17.99 21.53 -7.12
CA LEU A 202 17.90 22.27 -5.87
C LEU A 202 16.45 22.71 -5.59
N ILE A 203 15.75 23.21 -6.61
CA ILE A 203 14.35 23.63 -6.50
C ILE A 203 13.43 22.41 -6.41
N ILE A 204 13.59 21.42 -7.31
CA ILE A 204 12.78 20.19 -7.31
C ILE A 204 12.94 19.45 -5.98
N GLY A 205 14.14 19.43 -5.40
CA GLY A 205 14.42 18.79 -4.12
C GLY A 205 13.51 19.29 -3.00
N PHE A 206 13.13 20.57 -3.00
CA PHE A 206 12.21 21.13 -2.00
C PHE A 206 10.79 20.56 -2.16
N PHE A 207 10.30 20.42 -3.39
CA PHE A 207 8.99 19.81 -3.66
C PHE A 207 8.95 18.32 -3.32
N MET A 208 10.06 17.61 -3.54
CA MET A 208 10.19 16.17 -3.24
C MET A 208 10.20 15.84 -1.74
N VAL A 209 10.32 16.83 -0.85
CA VAL A 209 10.17 16.63 0.60
C VAL A 209 8.75 16.17 0.97
N ASN A 210 7.74 16.60 0.20
CA ASN A 210 6.36 16.22 0.45
C ASN A 210 6.10 14.76 0.03
N TYR A 211 5.00 14.21 0.57
CA TYR A 211 4.51 12.93 0.08
C TYR A 211 4.07 13.06 -1.37
N ASP A 212 4.17 11.95 -2.10
CA ASP A 212 3.66 11.87 -3.46
C ASP A 212 2.47 10.94 -3.54
N GLU A 213 1.36 11.51 -3.97
CA GLU A 213 0.08 10.82 -4.04
C GLU A 213 0.09 9.70 -5.08
N ASP A 214 0.90 9.80 -6.14
CA ASP A 214 1.03 8.76 -7.17
C ASP A 214 1.67 7.47 -6.63
N SER A 215 2.38 7.54 -5.50
CA SER A 215 2.89 6.35 -4.81
C SER A 215 1.81 5.59 -4.04
N THR A 216 0.66 6.21 -3.74
CA THR A 216 -0.39 5.61 -2.90
C THR A 216 -0.91 4.26 -3.43
N PRO A 217 -1.22 4.09 -4.74
CA PRO A 217 -1.73 2.83 -5.25
C PRO A 217 -0.73 1.67 -5.12
N ALA A 218 0.55 1.96 -5.36
CA ALA A 218 1.61 0.96 -5.21
C ALA A 218 1.81 0.60 -3.73
N PHE A 219 1.71 1.57 -2.82
CA PHE A 219 1.75 1.32 -1.37
C PHE A 219 0.61 0.42 -0.92
N GLN A 220 -0.62 0.77 -1.30
CA GLN A 220 -1.83 0.00 -0.99
C GLN A 220 -1.74 -1.44 -1.48
N LYS A 221 -1.14 -1.67 -2.66
CA LYS A 221 -0.91 -3.00 -3.20
C LYS A 221 0.06 -3.81 -2.33
N GLU A 222 1.17 -3.22 -1.92
CA GLU A 222 2.19 -3.90 -1.09
C GLU A 222 1.69 -4.25 0.31
N ILE A 223 0.89 -3.38 0.95
CA ILE A 223 0.43 -3.63 2.32
C ILE A 223 -0.86 -4.47 2.41
N ARG A 224 -1.58 -4.68 1.30
CA ARG A 224 -2.92 -5.31 1.26
C ARG A 224 -3.06 -6.52 2.19
N SER A 225 -2.19 -7.52 2.00
CA SER A 225 -2.26 -8.77 2.77
C SER A 225 -1.90 -8.56 4.24
N ALA A 226 -0.79 -7.86 4.50
CA ALA A 226 -0.29 -7.68 5.87
C ALA A 226 -1.24 -6.84 6.72
N TYR A 227 -1.68 -5.68 6.19
CA TYR A 227 -2.63 -4.80 6.86
C TYR A 227 -3.97 -5.50 7.09
N GLY A 228 -4.56 -6.10 6.04
CA GLY A 228 -5.85 -6.77 6.14
C GLY A 228 -5.84 -7.88 7.19
N GLN A 229 -4.83 -8.76 7.16
CA GLN A 229 -4.70 -9.86 8.13
C GLN A 229 -4.47 -9.33 9.56
N PHE A 230 -3.63 -8.32 9.74
CA PHE A 230 -3.36 -7.77 11.07
C PHE A 230 -4.61 -7.20 11.74
N ILE A 231 -5.41 -6.44 10.98
CA ILE A 231 -6.68 -5.88 11.48
C ILE A 231 -7.71 -6.98 11.68
N ALA A 232 -7.85 -7.92 10.74
CA ALA A 232 -8.77 -9.06 10.87
C ALA A 232 -8.48 -9.88 12.15
N ASN A 233 -7.22 -10.24 12.41
CA ASN A 233 -6.85 -10.94 13.63
C ASN A 233 -7.17 -10.13 14.90
N SER A 234 -6.99 -8.81 14.87
CA SER A 234 -7.35 -7.95 16.00
C SER A 234 -8.87 -7.90 16.24
N ILE A 235 -9.67 -7.92 15.16
CA ILE A 235 -11.13 -8.05 15.24
C ILE A 235 -11.52 -9.39 15.86
N ILE A 236 -10.93 -10.50 15.42
CA ILE A 236 -11.24 -11.85 15.91
C ILE A 236 -10.90 -12.01 17.40
N GLU A 237 -9.73 -11.52 17.83
CA GLU A 237 -9.34 -11.53 19.23
C GLU A 237 -10.34 -10.76 20.09
N THR A 238 -10.69 -9.54 19.67
CA THR A 238 -11.63 -8.66 20.40
C THR A 238 -13.03 -9.28 20.44
N ALA A 239 -13.50 -9.82 19.31
CA ALA A 239 -14.81 -10.46 19.20
C ALA A 239 -14.90 -11.72 20.08
N SER A 240 -13.86 -12.56 20.06
CA SER A 240 -13.84 -13.81 20.84
C SER A 240 -13.86 -13.52 22.35
N ALA A 241 -13.02 -12.58 22.81
CA ALA A 241 -13.00 -12.17 24.21
C ALA A 241 -14.36 -11.65 24.71
N ARG A 242 -15.09 -10.90 23.86
CA ARG A 242 -16.45 -10.42 24.20
C ARG A 242 -17.47 -11.54 24.27
N LEU A 243 -17.42 -12.48 23.33
CA LEU A 243 -18.37 -13.61 23.29
C LEU A 243 -18.18 -14.52 24.50
N GLU A 244 -16.93 -14.75 24.93
CA GLU A 244 -16.62 -15.51 26.15
C GLU A 244 -17.13 -14.80 27.41
N ALA A 245 -16.89 -13.48 27.52
CA ALA A 245 -17.39 -12.69 28.64
C ALA A 245 -18.92 -12.72 28.74
N ARG A 246 -19.63 -12.72 27.61
CA ARG A 246 -21.10 -12.85 27.57
C ARG A 246 -21.57 -14.26 27.92
N GLY A 247 -20.89 -15.29 27.42
CA GLY A 247 -21.22 -16.68 27.74
C GLY A 247 -21.09 -16.97 29.24
N SER A 248 -20.10 -16.36 29.90
CA SER A 248 -19.93 -16.44 31.35
C SER A 248 -21.00 -15.69 32.15
N SER A 249 -21.60 -14.61 31.60
CA SER A 249 -22.59 -13.80 32.33
C SER A 249 -24.02 -14.32 32.20
N THR A 250 -24.33 -15.05 31.11
CA THR A 250 -25.54 -15.88 31.01
C THR A 250 -25.46 -17.15 31.85
N GLY A 251 -24.61 -17.16 32.88
CA GLY A 251 -24.56 -18.21 33.89
C GLY A 251 -25.98 -18.63 34.21
N GLU A 252 -26.30 -19.85 33.79
CA GLU A 252 -27.45 -20.61 34.24
C GLU A 252 -27.66 -20.23 35.70
N PRO A 253 -28.81 -19.61 36.06
CA PRO A 253 -28.98 -18.96 37.35
C PRO A 253 -28.48 -19.95 38.37
N ALA A 254 -27.43 -19.59 39.11
CA ALA A 254 -26.73 -20.53 39.98
C ALA A 254 -27.83 -21.24 40.78
N ILE A 255 -28.06 -22.52 40.45
CA ILE A 255 -29.07 -23.29 41.13
C ILE A 255 -28.49 -23.41 42.52
N CYS A 256 -28.91 -22.53 43.42
CA CYS A 256 -28.63 -22.67 44.84
C CYS A 256 -29.27 -23.98 45.24
N ALA A 257 -28.49 -25.06 45.20
CA ALA A 257 -28.87 -26.34 45.75
C ALA A 257 -28.97 -26.12 47.26
N THR A 258 -30.14 -25.69 47.73
CA THR A 258 -30.46 -25.71 49.16
C THR A 258 -30.72 -27.16 49.52
N PHE A 259 -29.74 -27.78 50.17
CA PHE A 259 -29.94 -29.06 50.84
C PHE A 259 -30.79 -28.83 52.09
N ASP A 260 -31.87 -29.59 52.24
CA ASP A 260 -32.55 -29.67 53.53
C ASP A 260 -31.61 -30.36 54.55
N PRO A 261 -31.80 -30.19 55.87
CA PRO A 261 -30.99 -30.87 56.89
C PRO A 261 -31.12 -32.41 56.89
N TRP A 262 -31.89 -32.98 55.96
CA TRP A 262 -32.12 -34.42 55.80
C TRP A 262 -31.54 -34.97 54.48
N GLY A 263 -30.78 -34.17 53.72
CA GLY A 263 -30.11 -34.60 52.50
C GLY A 263 -31.02 -34.77 51.27
N ARG A 264 -32.22 -34.19 51.25
CA ARG A 264 -33.09 -34.19 50.07
C ARG A 264 -32.85 -32.96 49.21
N GLU A 265 -32.62 -33.21 47.93
CA GLU A 265 -32.42 -32.18 46.90
C GLU A 265 -33.77 -31.57 46.51
N PHE A 266 -34.01 -30.31 46.88
CA PHE A 266 -35.16 -29.55 46.41
C PHE A 266 -34.70 -28.47 45.43
N ARG A 267 -35.19 -28.55 44.17
CA ARG A 267 -35.05 -27.46 43.20
C ARG A 267 -36.11 -26.40 43.47
N LEU A 268 -35.81 -25.46 44.35
CA LEU A 268 -36.60 -24.23 44.46
C LEU A 268 -36.03 -23.21 43.49
N GLY A 269 -36.86 -22.74 42.56
CA GLY A 269 -36.48 -21.61 41.71
C GLY A 269 -36.26 -20.38 42.57
N CYS A 270 -35.05 -19.83 42.56
CA CYS A 270 -34.78 -18.55 43.21
C CYS A 270 -35.49 -17.45 42.41
N GLY A 271 -36.44 -16.76 43.05
CA GLY A 271 -37.09 -15.56 42.55
C GLY A 271 -36.32 -14.30 42.93
#